data_AF-A0A093GDS3-F1
#
_entry.id   AF-A0A093GDS3-F1
#
_cell.length_a   1.000
_cell.length_b   1.000
_cell.length_c   1.000
_cell.angle_alpha   90.00
_cell.angle_beta   90.00
_cell.angle_gamma   90.00
#
_symmetry.space_group_name_H-M   'P 1'
#
loop_
_entity.id
_entity.type
_entity.pdbx_description
1 polymer ?
#
loop_
_entity_poly.entity_id
_entity_poly.type
_entity_poly.pdbx_seq_one_letter_code
_entity_poly.pdbx_strand_id
1 'polypeptide(L)'
;VARILAHEAGVTDIVVLQAALLHDTVEDTDTTLAEIEEQFGQEVSGVVAEVTEDKTLPKMERKRLQIEHAPGSSPPAKLVKLADKL
;
A
#
# COMPACT_ATOMS: atom_id res chain seq x y z
N VAL A 1 8.47 -2.24 6.06
CA VAL A 1 7.08 -2.75 5.95
C VAL A 1 7.00 -4.28 5.86
N ALA A 2 7.34 -4.94 4.74
CA ALA A 2 7.06 -6.39 4.56
C ALA A 2 7.67 -7.32 5.62
N ARG A 3 8.88 -7.03 6.13
CA ARG A 3 9.50 -7.82 7.21
C ARG A 3 8.69 -7.76 8.52
N ILE A 4 8.17 -6.58 8.87
CA ILE A 4 7.34 -6.39 10.07
C ILE A 4 6.08 -7.23 9.95
N LEU A 5 5.43 -7.20 8.78
CA LEU A 5 4.25 -8.02 8.52
C LEU A 5 4.53 -9.51 8.67
N ALA A 6 5.64 -10.00 8.10
CA ALA A 6 5.98 -11.41 8.15
C ALA A 6 6.38 -11.89 9.56
N HIS A 7 7.22 -11.13 10.26
CA HIS A 7 7.84 -11.60 11.50
C HIS A 7 7.11 -11.16 12.78
N GLU A 8 6.45 -9.99 12.76
CA GLU A 8 5.81 -9.43 13.95
C GLU A 8 4.29 -9.62 13.90
N ALA A 9 3.67 -9.46 12.72
CA ALA A 9 2.23 -9.64 12.54
C ALA A 9 1.82 -11.05 12.07
N GLY A 10 2.78 -11.94 11.76
CA GLY A 10 2.53 -13.31 11.33
C GLY A 10 1.81 -13.42 9.97
N VAL A 11 1.89 -12.39 9.13
CA VAL A 11 1.26 -12.36 7.82
C VAL A 11 2.03 -13.26 6.85
N THR A 12 1.33 -14.22 6.26
CA THR A 12 1.87 -15.16 5.26
C THR A 12 1.19 -15.03 3.89
N ASP A 13 0.19 -14.15 3.78
CA ASP A 13 -0.50 -13.85 2.54
C ASP A 13 0.47 -13.16 1.56
N ILE A 14 0.72 -13.81 0.43
CA ILE A 14 1.70 -13.34 -0.56
C ILE A 14 1.28 -12.02 -1.19
N VAL A 15 -0.03 -11.78 -1.39
CA VAL A 15 -0.55 -10.53 -1.97
C VAL A 15 -0.23 -9.37 -1.05
N VAL A 16 -0.46 -9.55 0.26
CA VAL A 16 -0.16 -8.52 1.26
C VAL A 16 1.35 -8.25 1.34
N LEU A 17 2.18 -9.30 1.30
CA LEU A 17 3.63 -9.15 1.38
C LEU A 17 4.21 -8.50 0.11
N GLN A 18 3.70 -8.85 -1.07
CA GLN A 18 4.09 -8.21 -2.33
C GLN A 18 3.67 -6.73 -2.34
N ALA A 19 2.42 -6.43 -1.98
CA ALA A 19 1.96 -5.04 -1.88
C ALA A 19 2.79 -4.24 -0.87
N ALA A 20 3.18 -4.84 0.26
CA ALA A 20 4.06 -4.20 1.24
C ALA A 20 5.48 -3.92 0.72
N LEU A 21 5.98 -4.70 -0.24
CA LEU A 21 7.26 -4.42 -0.91
C LEU A 21 7.13 -3.32 -1.96
N LEU A 22 5.95 -3.19 -2.57
CA LEU A 22 5.68 -2.30 -3.70
C LEU A 22 4.98 -0.98 -3.32
N HIS A 23 4.54 -0.82 -2.08
CA HIS A 23 3.64 0.28 -1.68
C HIS A 23 4.13 1.70 -2.08
N ASP A 24 5.44 1.95 -2.04
CA ASP A 24 6.02 3.24 -2.41
C ASP A 24 6.38 3.38 -3.90
N THR A 25 6.33 2.31 -4.71
CA THR A 25 6.86 2.39 -6.08
C THR A 25 6.04 3.34 -6.95
N VAL A 26 4.71 3.30 -6.86
CA VAL A 26 3.85 4.24 -7.61
C VAL A 26 4.02 5.68 -7.12
N GLU A 27 4.44 5.86 -5.87
CA GLU A 27 4.61 7.18 -5.27
C GLU A 27 5.97 7.81 -5.58
N ASP A 28 7.05 7.03 -5.53
CA ASP A 28 8.44 7.51 -5.52
C ASP A 28 9.21 7.20 -6.80
N THR A 29 8.61 6.50 -7.76
CA THR A 29 9.23 6.17 -9.05
C THR A 29 8.27 6.45 -10.21
N ASP A 30 8.73 6.18 -11.43
CA ASP A 30 7.90 6.27 -12.65
C ASP A 30 6.96 5.05 -12.84
N THR A 31 6.91 4.13 -11.86
CA THR A 31 6.12 2.89 -11.96
C THR A 31 4.63 3.18 -11.95
N THR A 32 3.87 2.48 -12.79
CA THR A 32 2.41 2.65 -12.89
C THR A 32 1.64 1.46 -12.29
N LEU A 33 0.38 1.69 -11.88
CA LEU A 33 -0.51 0.61 -11.42
C LEU A 33 -0.76 -0.46 -12.51
N ALA A 34 -0.73 -0.06 -13.78
CA ALA A 34 -0.87 -0.99 -14.91
C ALA A 34 0.35 -1.92 -15.02
N GLU A 35 1.57 -1.39 -14.83
CA GLU A 35 2.78 -2.21 -14.78
C GLU A 35 2.74 -3.19 -13.60
N ILE A 36 2.26 -2.75 -12.43
CA ILE A 36 2.10 -3.63 -11.27
C ILE A 36 1.08 -4.73 -11.54
N GLU A 37 -0.06 -4.39 -12.16
CA GLU A 37 -1.09 -5.37 -12.52
C GLU A 37 -0.56 -6.40 -13.52
N GLU A 38 0.22 -5.98 -14.53
CA GLU A 38 0.81 -6.87 -15.52
C GLU A 38 1.82 -7.86 -14.89
N GLN A 39 2.64 -7.39 -13.95
CA GLN A 39 3.73 -8.19 -13.37
C GLN A 39 3.30 -9.01 -12.14
N PHE A 40 2.35 -8.50 -11.34
CA PHE A 40 1.98 -9.07 -10.03
C PHE A 40 0.49 -9.42 -9.91
N GLY A 41 -0.33 -9.03 -10.89
CA GLY A 41 -1.75 -9.32 -10.92
C GLY A 41 -2.63 -8.23 -10.29
N GLN A 42 -3.92 -8.31 -10.58
CA GLN A 42 -4.92 -7.32 -10.19
C GLN A 42 -5.08 -7.17 -8.67
N GLU A 43 -4.96 -8.27 -7.91
CA GLU A 43 -5.09 -8.24 -6.45
C GLU A 43 -3.98 -7.40 -5.81
N VAL A 44 -2.72 -7.57 -6.25
CA VAL A 44 -1.59 -6.79 -5.75
C VAL A 44 -1.72 -5.33 -6.16
N SER A 45 -2.03 -5.08 -7.44
CA SER A 45 -2.22 -3.71 -7.95
C SER A 45 -3.34 -2.97 -7.21
N GLY A 46 -4.45 -3.65 -6.90
CA GLY A 46 -5.55 -3.09 -6.12
C GLY A 46 -5.12 -2.68 -4.71
N VAL A 47 -4.35 -3.53 -4.01
CA VAL A 47 -3.85 -3.18 -2.67
C VAL A 47 -2.84 -2.02 -2.74
N VAL A 48 -1.94 -2.03 -3.73
CA VAL A 48 -1.00 -0.91 -3.94
C VAL A 48 -1.76 0.40 -4.17
N ALA A 49 -2.79 0.39 -5.03
CA ALA A 49 -3.62 1.57 -5.29
C ALA A 49 -4.29 2.14 -4.03
N GLU A 50 -4.74 1.27 -3.11
CA GLU A 50 -5.36 1.71 -1.85
C GLU A 50 -4.37 2.35 -0.86
N VAL A 51 -3.08 2.03 -0.97
CA VAL A 51 -2.02 2.52 -0.08
C VAL A 51 -1.23 3.68 -0.68
N THR A 52 -1.32 3.91 -1.99
CA THR A 52 -0.71 5.05 -2.68
C THR A 52 -1.42 6.38 -2.35
N GLU A 53 -0.62 7.38 -2.01
CA GLU A 53 -1.03 8.77 -1.82
C GLU A 53 -0.99 9.58 -3.12
N ASP A 54 -1.96 10.47 -3.30
CA ASP A 54 -1.95 11.44 -4.39
C ASP A 54 -0.96 12.58 -4.09
N LYS A 55 0.25 12.50 -4.65
CA LYS A 55 1.32 13.51 -4.49
C LYS A 55 1.06 14.83 -5.20
N THR A 56 -0.02 14.95 -5.98
CA THR A 56 -0.46 16.26 -6.51
C THR A 56 -1.04 17.15 -5.41
N LEU A 57 -1.47 16.55 -4.28
CA LEU A 57 -2.05 17.27 -3.16
C LEU A 57 -1.00 17.76 -2.15
N PRO A 58 -1.26 18.89 -1.47
CA PRO A 58 -0.41 19.35 -0.37
C PRO A 58 -0.29 18.30 0.74
N LYS A 59 0.87 18.25 1.41
CA LYS A 59 1.16 17.27 2.49
C LYS A 59 0.09 17.21 3.59
N MET A 60 -0.49 18.35 3.96
CA MET A 60 -1.56 18.41 4.98
C MET A 60 -2.84 17.74 4.48
N GLU A 61 -3.17 17.92 3.20
CA GLU A 61 -4.34 17.29 2.58
C GLU A 61 -4.16 15.77 2.49
N ARG A 62 -2.98 15.32 2.06
CA ARG A 62 -2.64 13.89 2.03
C ARG A 62 -2.79 13.22 3.39
N LYS A 63 -2.31 13.89 4.46
CA LYS A 63 -2.48 13.39 5.83
C LYS A 63 -3.94 13.34 6.27
N ARG A 64 -4.76 14.32 5.87
CA ARG A 64 -6.20 14.32 6.18
C ARG A 64 -6.90 13.16 5.48
N LEU A 65 -6.63 12.96 4.18
CA LEU A 65 -7.20 11.87 3.40
C LEU A 65 -6.79 10.49 3.91
N GLN A 66 -5.56 10.31 4.41
CA GLN A 66 -5.16 9.06 5.06
C GLN A 66 -6.04 8.72 6.27
N ILE A 67 -6.38 9.72 7.09
CA ILE A 67 -7.24 9.52 8.26
C ILE A 67 -8.68 9.21 7.81
N GLU A 68 -9.19 9.94 6.82
CA GLU A 68 -10.55 9.75 6.29
C GLU A 68 -10.72 8.39 5.59
N HIS A 69 -9.72 7.92 4.85
CA HIS A 69 -9.78 6.67 4.08
C HIS A 69 -9.39 5.43 4.90
N ALA A 70 -8.69 5.58 6.03
CA ALA A 70 -8.25 4.45 6.85
C ALA A 70 -9.39 3.49 7.27
N PRO A 71 -10.57 3.96 7.72
CA PRO A 71 -11.69 3.06 8.05
C PRO A 71 -12.21 2.26 6.86
N GLY A 72 -12.24 2.86 5.67
CA GLY A 72 -12.78 2.26 4.44
C GLY A 72 -11.83 1.35 3.69
N SER A 73 -10.54 1.35 4.05
CA SER A 73 -9.53 0.52 3.38
C SER A 73 -9.76 -0.98 3.61
N SER A 74 -9.42 -1.79 2.62
CA SER A 74 -9.48 -3.25 2.69
C SER A 74 -8.58 -3.81 3.80
N PRO A 75 -8.84 -5.02 4.32
CA PRO A 75 -7.97 -5.64 5.33
C PRO A 75 -6.49 -5.74 4.90
N PRO A 76 -6.15 -6.15 3.66
CA PRO A 76 -4.78 -6.08 3.13
C PRO A 76 -4.17 -4.68 3.21
N ALA A 77 -4.89 -3.66 2.72
CA ALA A 77 -4.40 -2.29 2.71
C ALA A 77 -4.19 -1.75 4.14
N LYS A 78 -5.06 -2.11 5.09
CA LYS A 78 -4.91 -1.76 6.51
C LYS A 78 -3.64 -2.35 7.11
N LEU A 79 -3.31 -3.62 6.81
CA LEU A 79 -2.08 -4.25 7.29
C LEU A 79 -0.84 -3.49 6.78
N VAL A 80 -0.81 -3.20 5.48
CA VAL A 80 0.30 -2.45 4.87
C VAL A 80 0.42 -1.05 5.47
N LYS A 81 -0.69 -0.30 5.60
CA LYS A 81 -0.71 1.04 6.22
C LYS A 81 -0.23 1.02 7.68
N LEU A 82 -0.61 0.00 8.46
CA LEU A 82 -0.16 -0.13 9.85
C LEU A 82 1.34 -0.41 9.93
N ALA A 83 1.86 -1.32 9.11
CA ALA A 83 3.27 -1.68 9.10
C ALA A 83 4.19 -0.62 8.47
N ASP A 84 3.64 0.31 7.68
CA ASP A 84 4.36 1.48 7.17
C ASP A 84 4.54 2.57 8.25
N LYS A 85 3.57 2.69 9.16
CA LYS A 85 3.61 3.71 10.23
C LYS A 85 4.30 3.26 11.52
N LEU A 86 4.77 2.00 11.58
CA LEU A 86 5.52 1.37 12.67
C LEU A 86 7.03 1.57 12.50
#